data_AF-A0AAD8UDG2-F1
#
_entry.id   AF-A0AAD8UDG2-F1
#
_cell.length_a   1.000
_cell.length_b   1.000
_cell.length_c   1.000
_cell.angle_alpha   90.00
_cell.angle_beta   90.00
_cell.angle_gamma   90.00
#
_symmetry.space_group_name_H-M   'P 1'
#
loop_
_entity.id
_entity.type
_entity.pdbx_description
1 polymer ?
#
loop_
_entity_poly.entity_id
_entity_poly.type
_entity_poly.pdbx_seq_one_letter_code
_entity_poly.pdbx_strand_id
1 'polypeptide(L)'
;KWGWVIYRTTYGDDEAWERCKEIISYRTRRNIADSDAPGIAKSLELTFVDDKSLFDGASKHQLRSHFRTWSLDAFQSENPRAKDVSGDLGYWMQGCGVPRYVYFFQVNLQSLRSIVFEAPQPPDYDLDCESHINFIDAYWKPMRELAAVLRHTEQDEVDAFETAHEPIEGCGEENVGWMKVSTETMGSDWYEVWLSSIGGDASIWYAFYQRPPEKVYW
;
A
#
# COMPACT_ATOMS: atom_id res chain seq x y z
N LYS A 1 17.35 -1.40 4.30
CA LYS A 1 16.23 -2.28 4.72
C LYS A 1 15.22 -2.30 3.59
N TRP A 2 14.35 -3.30 3.52
CA TRP A 2 13.23 -3.32 2.58
C TRP A 2 12.04 -4.05 3.22
N GLY A 3 10.87 -3.94 2.62
CA GLY A 3 9.64 -4.53 3.15
C GLY A 3 8.55 -3.49 3.36
N TRP A 4 7.40 -3.94 3.84
CA TRP A 4 6.15 -3.18 3.79
C TRP A 4 5.79 -2.54 5.12
N VAL A 5 5.00 -1.47 5.04
CA VAL A 5 4.34 -0.83 6.18
C VAL A 5 2.87 -1.19 6.14
N ILE A 6 2.34 -1.66 7.27
CA ILE A 6 1.01 -2.25 7.36
C ILE A 6 0.25 -1.59 8.50
N TYR A 7 -0.81 -0.85 8.17
CA TYR A 7 -1.67 -0.17 9.14
C TYR A 7 -2.82 -1.07 9.57
N ARG A 8 -3.00 -1.20 10.87
CA ARG A 8 -4.24 -1.73 11.46
C ARG A 8 -5.25 -0.59 11.57
N THR A 9 -6.48 -0.83 11.11
CA THR A 9 -7.59 0.15 11.23
C THR A 9 -8.85 -0.43 11.88
N THR A 10 -8.72 -1.63 12.45
CA THR A 10 -9.81 -2.32 13.14
C THR A 10 -9.29 -2.92 14.44
N TYR A 11 -9.98 -2.67 15.54
CA TYR A 11 -9.50 -3.00 16.89
C TYR A 11 -10.51 -3.80 17.72
N GLY A 12 -11.36 -4.57 17.03
CA GLY A 12 -12.38 -5.42 17.65
C GLY A 12 -11.86 -6.79 18.11
N ASP A 13 -10.70 -7.23 17.61
CA ASP A 13 -10.12 -8.54 17.89
C ASP A 13 -8.58 -8.46 17.84
N ASP A 14 -7.93 -8.47 19.00
CA ASP A 14 -6.48 -8.41 19.12
C ASP A 14 -5.81 -9.76 18.85
N GLU A 15 -6.47 -10.88 19.17
CA GLU A 15 -5.94 -12.21 18.89
C GLU A 15 -5.94 -12.51 17.39
N ALA A 16 -6.98 -12.10 16.67
CA ALA A 16 -6.99 -12.15 15.21
C ALA A 16 -5.92 -11.23 14.61
N TRP A 17 -5.65 -10.07 15.23
CA TRP A 17 -4.57 -9.20 14.75
C TRP A 17 -3.19 -9.85 14.90
N GLU A 18 -2.89 -10.47 16.02
CA GLU A 18 -1.62 -11.20 16.19
C GLU A 18 -1.48 -12.32 15.16
N ARG A 19 -2.54 -13.12 14.95
CA ARG A 19 -2.56 -14.16 13.90
C ARG A 19 -2.38 -13.57 12.50
N CYS A 20 -3.00 -12.44 12.20
CA CYS A 20 -2.81 -11.74 10.93
C CYS A 20 -1.35 -11.36 10.70
N LYS A 21 -0.65 -10.83 11.71
CA LYS A 21 0.79 -10.52 11.63
C LYS A 21 1.62 -11.76 11.37
N GLU A 22 1.31 -12.87 12.03
CA GLU A 22 2.00 -14.16 11.85
C GLU A 22 1.81 -14.69 10.41
N ILE A 23 0.58 -14.68 9.89
CA ILE A 23 0.25 -15.15 8.54
C ILE A 23 0.97 -14.33 7.47
N ILE A 24 0.88 -13.00 7.53
CA ILE A 24 1.56 -12.11 6.59
C ILE A 24 3.07 -12.35 6.65
N SER A 25 3.63 -12.39 7.87
CA SER A 25 5.06 -12.61 8.07
C SER A 25 5.53 -13.96 7.54
N TYR A 26 4.72 -15.01 7.69
CA TYR A 26 5.01 -16.34 7.17
C TYR A 26 5.00 -16.33 5.64
N ARG A 27 3.92 -15.85 5.02
CA ARG A 27 3.75 -15.82 3.56
C ARG A 27 4.87 -15.03 2.88
N THR A 28 5.19 -13.84 3.38
CA THR A 28 6.30 -13.04 2.84
C THR A 28 7.64 -13.78 2.96
N ARG A 29 7.94 -14.41 4.09
CA ARG A 29 9.21 -15.15 4.27
C ARG A 29 9.28 -16.42 3.42
N ARG A 30 8.15 -17.12 3.25
CA ARG A 30 8.05 -18.29 2.36
C ARG A 30 8.32 -17.89 0.90
N ASN A 31 7.66 -16.85 0.41
CA ASN A 31 7.89 -16.33 -0.94
C ASN A 31 9.37 -15.98 -1.19
N ILE A 32 10.04 -15.35 -0.22
CA ILE A 32 11.49 -15.07 -0.33
C ILE A 32 12.32 -16.36 -0.33
N ALA A 33 11.99 -17.34 0.51
CA ALA A 33 12.71 -18.60 0.58
C ALA A 33 12.59 -19.40 -0.74
N ASP A 34 11.46 -19.28 -1.42
CA ASP A 34 11.17 -19.93 -2.71
C ASP A 34 11.74 -19.13 -3.92
N SER A 35 12.25 -17.91 -3.70
CA SER A 35 12.83 -17.05 -4.75
C SER A 35 14.26 -17.45 -5.14
N ASP A 36 14.79 -16.83 -6.20
CA ASP A 36 16.19 -16.95 -6.63
C ASP A 36 17.18 -16.18 -5.72
N ALA A 37 16.67 -15.32 -4.83
CA ALA A 37 17.45 -14.45 -3.98
C ALA A 37 17.13 -14.56 -2.47
N PRO A 38 17.09 -15.76 -1.85
CA PRO A 38 16.65 -15.94 -0.46
C PRO A 38 17.46 -15.15 0.59
N GLY A 39 18.68 -14.72 0.22
CA GLY A 39 19.53 -13.87 1.05
C GLY A 39 18.92 -12.50 1.41
N ILE A 40 17.97 -11.99 0.63
CA ILE A 40 17.28 -10.72 0.91
C ILE A 40 16.43 -10.76 2.17
N ALA A 41 16.04 -11.95 2.65
CA ALA A 41 15.31 -12.12 3.91
C ALA A 41 16.03 -11.49 5.11
N LYS A 42 17.37 -11.38 5.07
CA LYS A 42 18.19 -10.79 6.15
C LYS A 42 17.93 -9.30 6.37
N SER A 43 17.42 -8.60 5.36
CA SER A 43 17.14 -7.17 5.41
C SER A 43 15.65 -6.83 5.28
N LEU A 44 14.78 -7.86 5.30
CA LEU A 44 13.32 -7.72 5.34
C LEU A 44 12.87 -7.14 6.68
N GLU A 45 12.04 -6.11 6.62
CA GLU A 45 11.39 -5.50 7.75
C GLU A 45 9.93 -5.18 7.42
N LEU A 46 9.02 -5.94 8.03
CA LEU A 46 7.59 -5.63 8.04
C LEU A 46 7.30 -4.71 9.24
N THR A 47 6.82 -3.51 8.95
CA THR A 47 6.50 -2.50 9.96
C THR A 47 4.99 -2.48 10.17
N PHE A 48 4.55 -2.98 11.33
CA PHE A 48 3.15 -2.93 11.73
C PHE A 48 2.87 -1.64 12.52
N VAL A 49 1.89 -0.87 12.06
CA VAL A 49 1.45 0.38 12.69
C VAL A 49 0.06 0.17 13.26
N ASP A 50 -0.04 0.06 14.58
CA ASP A 50 -1.24 -0.38 15.28
C ASP A 50 -1.62 0.45 16.51
N ASP A 51 -1.27 1.75 16.56
CA ASP A 51 -1.77 2.67 17.59
C ASP A 51 -3.30 2.89 17.48
N LYS A 52 -4.06 2.23 18.36
CA LYS A 52 -5.53 2.32 18.41
C LYS A 52 -6.04 3.74 18.56
N SER A 53 -5.35 4.60 19.29
CA SER A 53 -5.81 5.97 19.53
C SER A 53 -5.79 6.84 18.28
N LEU A 54 -4.95 6.45 17.30
CA LEU A 54 -4.76 7.17 16.05
C LEU A 54 -5.50 6.52 14.87
N PHE A 55 -5.60 5.18 14.86
CA PHE A 55 -5.96 4.45 13.64
C PHE A 55 -7.28 3.67 13.71
N ASP A 56 -7.98 3.63 14.84
CA ASP A 56 -9.29 2.95 14.92
C ASP A 56 -10.31 3.66 14.03
N GLY A 57 -10.72 2.98 12.95
CA GLY A 57 -11.61 3.54 11.93
C GLY A 57 -11.01 4.68 11.11
N ALA A 58 -9.68 4.87 11.11
CA ALA A 58 -9.04 5.94 10.34
C ALA A 58 -9.31 5.81 8.83
N SER A 59 -9.62 6.95 8.19
CA SER A 59 -9.82 7.02 6.74
C SER A 59 -8.48 6.91 6.01
N LYS A 60 -8.51 6.48 4.74
CA LYS A 60 -7.28 6.43 3.92
C LYS A 60 -6.62 7.78 3.79
N HIS A 61 -7.37 8.88 3.78
CA HIS A 61 -6.80 10.23 3.80
C HIS A 61 -5.93 10.46 5.05
N GLN A 62 -6.42 10.08 6.23
CA GLN A 62 -5.67 10.17 7.48
C GLN A 62 -4.42 9.27 7.45
N LEU A 63 -4.56 8.03 6.94
CA LEU A 63 -3.43 7.12 6.79
C LEU A 63 -2.35 7.66 5.83
N ARG A 64 -2.74 8.19 4.67
CA ARG A 64 -1.81 8.81 3.70
C ARG A 64 -1.08 10.00 4.34
N SER A 65 -1.80 10.84 5.08
CA SER A 65 -1.18 11.97 5.78
C SER A 65 -0.15 11.52 6.80
N HIS A 66 -0.50 10.57 7.67
CA HIS A 66 0.42 10.03 8.66
C HIS A 66 1.62 9.33 8.01
N PHE A 67 1.37 8.47 7.02
CA PHE A 67 2.41 7.73 6.32
C PHE A 67 3.42 8.65 5.65
N ARG A 68 2.97 9.72 4.97
CA ARG A 68 3.89 10.68 4.34
C ARG A 68 4.83 11.33 5.35
N THR A 69 4.34 11.66 6.55
CA THR A 69 5.21 12.16 7.62
C THR A 69 6.18 11.07 8.09
N TRP A 70 5.66 9.90 8.43
CA TRP A 70 6.47 8.75 8.86
C TRP A 70 7.55 8.38 7.84
N SER A 71 7.24 8.40 6.55
CA SER A 71 8.13 7.96 5.48
C SER A 71 9.34 8.88 5.31
N LEU A 72 9.18 10.19 5.56
CA LEU A 72 10.28 11.15 5.52
C LEU A 72 11.25 10.88 6.68
N ASP A 73 10.72 10.70 7.88
CA ASP A 73 11.50 10.42 9.09
C ASP A 73 12.20 9.05 8.98
N ALA A 74 11.47 8.02 8.54
CA ALA A 74 11.98 6.68 8.34
C ALA A 74 13.05 6.64 7.26
N PHE A 75 12.86 7.33 6.13
CA PHE A 75 13.86 7.38 5.07
C PHE A 75 15.19 7.95 5.57
N GLN A 76 15.16 9.07 6.27
CA GLN A 76 16.36 9.72 6.82
C GLN A 76 17.06 8.83 7.86
N SER A 77 16.28 8.22 8.76
CA SER A 77 16.80 7.32 9.80
C SER A 77 17.41 6.04 9.22
N GLU A 78 16.74 5.43 8.24
CA GLU A 78 17.15 4.16 7.63
C GLU A 78 18.27 4.34 6.58
N ASN A 79 18.44 5.55 6.03
CA ASN A 79 19.44 5.88 5.00
C ASN A 79 20.35 7.05 5.42
N PRO A 80 21.13 6.94 6.51
CA PRO A 80 21.94 8.05 7.05
C PRO A 80 23.06 8.52 6.12
N ARG A 81 23.33 7.78 5.03
CA ARG A 81 24.32 8.14 4.00
C ARG A 81 23.73 9.01 2.88
N ALA A 82 22.40 9.11 2.77
CA ALA A 82 21.76 10.00 1.83
C ALA A 82 21.99 11.45 2.28
N LYS A 83 22.75 12.23 1.51
CA LYS A 83 23.03 13.64 1.82
C LYS A 83 21.95 14.52 1.23
N ASP A 84 21.48 15.47 2.02
CA ASP A 84 20.60 16.58 1.65
C ASP A 84 19.26 16.16 1.03
N VAL A 85 18.31 15.84 1.92
CA VAL A 85 16.94 15.48 1.56
C VAL A 85 15.96 16.66 1.80
N SER A 86 16.48 17.88 1.88
CA SER A 86 15.69 19.06 2.22
C SER A 86 15.10 19.74 0.97
N GLY A 87 13.82 20.13 1.04
CA GLY A 87 13.09 20.86 0.00
C GLY A 87 12.24 19.98 -0.92
N ASP A 88 12.89 19.07 -1.66
CA ASP A 88 12.26 18.32 -2.75
C ASP A 88 12.01 16.83 -2.45
N LEU A 89 12.22 16.34 -1.23
CA LEU A 89 12.08 14.92 -0.89
C LEU A 89 10.69 14.34 -1.20
N GLY A 90 9.61 15.14 -1.13
CA GLY A 90 8.29 14.68 -1.57
C GLY A 90 8.24 14.35 -3.07
N TYR A 91 8.89 15.19 -3.89
CA TYR A 91 9.03 14.99 -5.33
C TYR A 91 10.07 13.89 -5.64
N TRP A 92 11.13 13.81 -4.84
CA TRP A 92 12.19 12.81 -4.94
C TRP A 92 11.72 11.42 -4.50
N MET A 93 10.84 11.27 -3.51
CA MET A 93 10.22 10.00 -3.14
C MET A 93 9.18 9.54 -4.17
N GLN A 94 8.41 10.47 -4.75
CA GLN A 94 7.61 10.17 -5.95
C GLN A 94 8.51 9.72 -7.13
N GLY A 95 9.69 10.33 -7.29
CA GLY A 95 10.63 10.04 -8.39
C GLY A 95 11.54 8.83 -8.19
N CYS A 96 11.90 8.47 -6.95
CA CYS A 96 12.92 7.47 -6.64
C CYS A 96 12.37 6.11 -6.20
N GLY A 97 11.04 5.94 -6.18
CA GLY A 97 10.39 4.66 -6.42
C GLY A 97 10.73 3.51 -5.46
N VAL A 98 11.19 3.77 -4.22
CA VAL A 98 11.39 2.70 -3.24
C VAL A 98 10.04 2.38 -2.57
N PRO A 99 9.46 1.19 -2.78
CA PRO A 99 8.06 0.93 -2.42
C PRO A 99 7.75 1.16 -0.95
N ARG A 100 8.68 0.83 -0.05
CA ARG A 100 8.56 1.03 1.41
C ARG A 100 8.17 2.46 1.81
N TYR A 101 8.55 3.47 1.03
CA TYR A 101 8.31 4.89 1.35
C TYR A 101 7.25 5.54 0.46
N VAL A 102 6.63 4.79 -0.44
CA VAL A 102 5.62 5.27 -1.39
C VAL A 102 4.27 4.59 -1.17
N TYR A 103 4.30 3.28 -0.92
CA TYR A 103 3.11 2.46 -0.76
C TYR A 103 3.05 1.84 0.63
N PHE A 104 1.83 1.61 1.08
CA PHE A 104 1.57 0.88 2.32
C PHE A 104 0.31 0.03 2.20
N PHE A 105 0.15 -0.87 3.16
CA PHE A 105 -1.02 -1.71 3.27
C PHE A 105 -1.93 -1.27 4.40
N GLN A 106 -3.24 -1.45 4.22
CA GLN A 106 -4.24 -1.30 5.27
C GLN A 106 -4.95 -2.64 5.51
N VAL A 107 -4.99 -3.03 6.78
CA VAL A 107 -5.85 -4.10 7.30
C VAL A 107 -7.05 -3.43 7.99
N ASN A 108 -8.19 -3.45 7.30
CA ASN A 108 -9.49 -3.10 7.87
C ASN A 108 -10.21 -4.38 8.36
N LEU A 109 -11.45 -4.24 8.84
CA LEU A 109 -12.22 -5.39 9.32
C LEU A 109 -12.40 -6.49 8.25
N GLN A 110 -12.65 -6.11 7.01
CA GLN A 110 -12.85 -7.06 5.92
C GLN A 110 -11.54 -7.81 5.62
N SER A 111 -10.42 -7.10 5.51
CA SER A 111 -9.09 -7.70 5.29
C SER A 111 -8.68 -8.61 6.45
N LEU A 112 -8.91 -8.19 7.70
CA LEU A 112 -8.59 -9.02 8.86
C LEU A 112 -9.36 -10.35 8.79
N ARG A 113 -10.66 -10.28 8.43
CA ARG A 113 -11.48 -11.47 8.34
C ARG A 113 -11.05 -12.41 7.21
N SER A 114 -10.78 -11.86 6.02
CA SER A 114 -10.36 -12.67 4.89
C SER A 114 -9.04 -13.37 5.14
N ILE A 115 -8.08 -12.70 5.79
CA ILE A 115 -6.76 -13.28 6.10
C ILE A 115 -6.84 -14.37 7.17
N VAL A 116 -7.58 -14.13 8.25
CA VAL A 116 -7.50 -14.97 9.47
C VAL A 116 -8.55 -16.08 9.50
N PHE A 117 -9.70 -15.89 8.86
CA PHE A 117 -10.85 -16.79 9.01
C PHE A 117 -11.33 -17.42 7.70
N GLU A 118 -11.02 -16.82 6.56
CA GLU A 118 -11.56 -17.27 5.26
C GLU A 118 -10.47 -17.98 4.45
N ALA A 119 -9.33 -17.32 4.22
CA ALA A 119 -8.25 -17.86 3.40
C ALA A 119 -7.58 -19.12 4.00
N PRO A 120 -6.98 -19.98 3.17
CA PRO A 120 -6.17 -21.12 3.62
C PRO A 120 -5.07 -20.68 4.60
N GLN A 121 -4.93 -21.36 5.73
CA GLN A 121 -3.97 -20.97 6.76
C GLN A 121 -2.58 -21.60 6.49
N PRO A 122 -1.47 -20.91 6.84
CA PRO A 122 -0.14 -21.51 6.78
C PRO A 122 -0.07 -22.90 7.45
N PRO A 123 0.62 -23.89 6.86
CA PRO A 123 1.54 -23.78 5.72
C PRO A 123 0.89 -23.83 4.33
N ASP A 124 -0.43 -23.96 4.23
CA ASP A 124 -1.12 -24.07 2.94
C ASP A 124 -0.97 -22.78 2.11
N TYR A 125 -1.07 -22.91 0.79
CA TYR A 125 -1.02 -21.80 -0.14
C TYR A 125 -2.42 -21.26 -0.39
N ASP A 126 -2.56 -19.94 -0.44
CA ASP A 126 -3.80 -19.27 -0.85
C ASP A 126 -3.85 -19.14 -2.39
N LEU A 127 -3.96 -20.29 -3.08
CA LEU A 127 -3.90 -20.38 -4.55
C LEU A 127 -5.08 -19.67 -5.24
N ASP A 128 -6.23 -19.62 -4.59
CA ASP A 128 -7.42 -18.92 -5.08
C ASP A 128 -7.43 -17.43 -4.69
N CYS A 129 -6.35 -16.97 -4.05
CA CYS A 129 -6.17 -15.60 -3.58
C CYS A 129 -7.32 -15.12 -2.68
N GLU A 130 -7.93 -15.99 -1.86
CA GLU A 130 -9.07 -15.68 -1.00
C GLU A 130 -8.79 -14.54 -0.02
N SER A 131 -7.55 -14.45 0.47
CA SER A 131 -7.12 -13.32 1.30
C SER A 131 -7.12 -12.02 0.51
N HIS A 132 -7.45 -10.92 1.18
CA HIS A 132 -7.25 -9.61 0.59
C HIS A 132 -6.75 -8.59 1.60
N ILE A 133 -5.94 -7.67 1.11
CA ILE A 133 -5.40 -6.53 1.84
C ILE A 133 -5.43 -5.30 0.93
N ASN A 134 -5.64 -4.12 1.49
CA ASN A 134 -5.73 -2.89 0.69
C ASN A 134 -4.31 -2.37 0.47
N PHE A 135 -3.86 -2.31 -0.78
CA PHE A 135 -2.59 -1.69 -1.19
C PHE A 135 -2.85 -0.23 -1.58
N ILE A 136 -2.16 0.71 -0.95
CA ILE A 136 -2.46 2.14 -0.99
C ILE A 136 -1.25 2.92 -1.50
N ASP A 137 -1.49 3.81 -2.46
CA ASP A 137 -0.56 4.87 -2.85
C ASP A 137 -0.70 6.05 -1.88
N ALA A 138 0.39 6.38 -1.18
CA ALA A 138 0.43 7.47 -0.21
C ALA A 138 0.36 8.87 -0.85
N TYR A 139 0.74 8.95 -2.11
CA TYR A 139 0.93 10.18 -2.87
C TYR A 139 -0.15 10.43 -3.91
N TRP A 140 -1.01 9.45 -4.17
CA TRP A 140 -2.21 9.63 -4.99
C TRP A 140 -3.06 10.79 -4.49
N LYS A 141 -3.58 11.56 -5.44
CA LYS A 141 -4.50 12.67 -5.23
C LYS A 141 -5.62 12.58 -6.26
N PRO A 142 -6.86 12.95 -5.89
CA PRO A 142 -7.95 13.06 -6.85
C PRO A 142 -7.65 14.13 -7.91
N MET A 143 -8.27 13.98 -9.08
CA MET A 143 -8.07 14.86 -10.23
C MET A 143 -8.34 16.33 -9.90
N ARG A 144 -9.33 16.62 -9.05
CA ARG A 144 -9.61 18.00 -8.60
C ARG A 144 -8.44 18.63 -7.83
N GLU A 145 -7.76 17.86 -6.98
CA GLU A 145 -6.56 18.34 -6.29
C GLU A 145 -5.40 18.56 -7.27
N LEU A 146 -5.26 17.72 -8.30
CA LEU A 146 -4.26 17.89 -9.35
C LEU A 146 -4.55 19.09 -10.25
N ALA A 147 -5.80 19.26 -10.70
CA ALA A 147 -6.25 20.35 -11.55
C ALA A 147 -6.04 21.73 -10.87
N ALA A 148 -6.31 21.82 -9.57
CA ALA A 148 -6.05 23.02 -8.78
C ALA A 148 -4.56 23.44 -8.79
N VAL A 149 -3.65 22.46 -8.87
CA VAL A 149 -2.20 22.70 -8.98
C VAL A 149 -1.79 23.04 -10.41
N LEU A 150 -2.35 22.33 -11.40
CA LEU A 150 -1.94 22.41 -12.80
C LEU A 150 -2.54 23.61 -13.57
N ARG A 151 -3.55 24.31 -13.02
CA ARG A 151 -4.15 25.56 -13.55
C ARG A 151 -4.61 25.54 -15.03
N HIS A 152 -4.74 24.35 -15.63
CA HIS A 152 -5.00 24.17 -17.06
C HIS A 152 -6.07 23.12 -17.38
N THR A 153 -6.84 22.64 -16.41
CA THR A 153 -7.94 21.70 -16.64
C THR A 153 -9.27 22.44 -16.57
N GLU A 154 -10.14 22.23 -17.56
CA GLU A 154 -11.50 22.81 -17.54
C GLU A 154 -12.34 22.15 -16.43
N GLN A 155 -13.18 22.95 -15.76
CA GLN A 155 -13.97 22.45 -14.63
C GLN A 155 -14.92 21.31 -15.05
N ASP A 156 -15.48 21.40 -16.26
CA ASP A 156 -16.37 20.39 -16.82
C ASP A 156 -15.66 19.04 -17.05
N GLU A 157 -14.37 19.06 -17.41
CA GLU A 157 -13.56 17.83 -17.52
C GLU A 157 -13.32 17.21 -16.14
N VAL A 158 -12.95 18.02 -15.14
CA VAL A 158 -12.75 17.54 -13.76
C VAL A 158 -14.02 16.89 -13.19
N ASP A 159 -15.18 17.54 -13.39
CA ASP A 159 -16.45 17.03 -12.88
C ASP A 159 -16.87 15.73 -13.60
N ALA A 160 -16.57 15.59 -14.90
CA ALA A 160 -16.78 14.35 -15.63
C ALA A 160 -15.94 13.18 -15.09
N PHE A 161 -14.69 13.44 -14.69
CA PHE A 161 -13.83 12.42 -14.05
C PHE A 161 -14.33 12.03 -12.65
N GLU A 162 -14.71 13.00 -11.81
CA GLU A 162 -15.12 12.73 -10.42
C GLU A 162 -16.47 12.04 -10.29
N THR A 163 -17.32 12.11 -11.32
CA THR A 163 -18.67 11.54 -11.31
C THR A 163 -18.84 10.34 -12.25
N ALA A 164 -17.73 9.83 -12.79
CA ALA A 164 -17.74 8.72 -13.75
C ALA A 164 -18.22 7.39 -13.13
N HIS A 165 -18.02 7.18 -11.82
CA HIS A 165 -18.31 5.92 -11.14
C HIS A 165 -19.03 6.11 -9.80
N GLU A 166 -19.67 5.03 -9.32
CA GLU A 166 -20.26 4.97 -7.98
C GLU A 166 -19.21 5.31 -6.89
N PRO A 167 -19.47 6.28 -6.00
CA PRO A 167 -18.45 6.76 -5.07
C PRO A 167 -17.94 5.71 -4.10
N ILE A 168 -16.61 5.58 -4.00
CA ILE A 168 -15.92 4.78 -2.98
C ILE A 168 -15.25 5.75 -2.02
N GLU A 169 -15.67 5.73 -0.76
CA GLU A 169 -15.17 6.64 0.27
C GLU A 169 -15.27 8.13 -0.15
N GLY A 170 -16.29 8.45 -0.95
CA GLY A 170 -16.53 9.81 -1.48
C GLY A 170 -15.81 10.12 -2.80
N CYS A 171 -15.04 9.20 -3.38
CA CYS A 171 -14.36 9.37 -4.66
C CYS A 171 -15.09 8.61 -5.78
N GLY A 172 -15.62 9.31 -6.78
CA GLY A 172 -16.26 8.72 -7.96
C GLY A 172 -15.34 8.59 -9.18
N GLU A 173 -14.03 8.83 -9.01
CA GLU A 173 -13.04 8.56 -10.05
C GLU A 173 -12.85 7.05 -10.26
N GLU A 174 -12.30 6.69 -11.43
CA GLU A 174 -11.89 5.31 -11.71
C GLU A 174 -10.77 4.88 -10.75
N ASN A 175 -9.69 5.67 -10.67
CA ASN A 175 -8.60 5.46 -9.73
C ASN A 175 -8.89 6.14 -8.38
N VAL A 176 -9.04 5.37 -7.31
CA VAL A 176 -9.28 5.89 -5.94
C VAL A 176 -8.01 5.88 -5.07
N GLY A 177 -6.86 5.62 -5.68
CA GLY A 177 -5.53 5.60 -5.05
C GLY A 177 -5.27 4.40 -4.15
N TRP A 178 -6.06 3.34 -4.29
CA TRP A 178 -5.83 2.06 -3.62
C TRP A 178 -6.50 0.93 -4.40
N MET A 179 -5.99 -0.28 -4.24
CA MET A 179 -6.52 -1.50 -4.84
C MET A 179 -6.50 -2.65 -3.83
N LYS A 180 -7.29 -3.70 -4.05
CA LYS A 180 -7.23 -4.93 -3.25
C LYS A 180 -6.25 -5.90 -3.88
N VAL A 181 -5.37 -6.49 -3.08
CA VAL A 181 -4.43 -7.53 -3.52
C VAL A 181 -4.44 -8.71 -2.53
N SER A 182 -3.95 -9.87 -2.95
CA SER A 182 -3.77 -11.02 -2.05
C SER A 182 -2.57 -10.82 -1.13
N THR A 183 -2.59 -11.45 0.04
CA THR A 183 -1.40 -11.44 0.91
C THR A 183 -0.26 -12.31 0.38
N GLU A 184 -0.51 -13.20 -0.57
CA GLU A 184 0.54 -13.93 -1.31
C GLU A 184 1.36 -12.98 -2.19
N THR A 185 0.79 -11.85 -2.63
CA THR A 185 1.50 -10.82 -3.40
C THR A 185 2.29 -9.85 -2.51
N MET A 186 2.54 -10.15 -1.24
CA MET A 186 3.37 -9.30 -0.36
C MET A 186 4.86 -9.68 -0.41
N GLY A 187 5.23 -10.54 -1.34
CA GLY A 187 6.57 -11.09 -1.55
C GLY A 187 7.61 -10.13 -2.13
N SER A 188 8.78 -10.69 -2.43
CA SER A 188 9.87 -9.94 -3.06
C SER A 188 9.58 -9.61 -4.53
N ASP A 189 8.86 -10.48 -5.22
CA ASP A 189 8.42 -10.31 -6.61
C ASP A 189 7.53 -9.06 -6.76
N TRP A 190 6.52 -8.91 -5.90
CA TRP A 190 5.68 -7.72 -5.90
C TRP A 190 6.48 -6.47 -5.53
N TYR A 191 7.37 -6.57 -4.53
CA TYR A 191 8.23 -5.44 -4.15
C TYR A 191 9.13 -4.99 -5.32
N GLU A 192 9.65 -5.92 -6.11
CA GLU A 192 10.48 -5.63 -7.29
C GLU A 192 9.70 -4.92 -8.40
N VAL A 193 8.45 -5.32 -8.66
CA VAL A 193 7.57 -4.66 -9.64
C VAL A 193 7.41 -3.18 -9.32
N TRP A 194 7.15 -2.85 -8.05
CA TRP A 194 6.98 -1.45 -7.62
C TRP A 194 8.31 -0.71 -7.50
N LEU A 195 9.41 -1.42 -7.22
CA LEU A 195 10.75 -0.84 -7.27
C LEU A 195 11.12 -0.43 -8.70
N SER A 196 10.66 -1.18 -9.70
CA SER A 196 10.92 -0.86 -11.12
C SER A 196 10.09 0.32 -11.64
N SER A 197 9.19 0.88 -10.82
CA SER A 197 8.42 2.10 -11.14
C SER A 197 9.22 3.40 -10.91
N ILE A 198 10.54 3.31 -10.68
CA ILE A 198 11.45 4.47 -10.54
C ILE A 198 11.36 5.35 -11.79
N GLY A 199 11.24 6.68 -11.58
CA GLY A 199 11.12 7.67 -12.66
C GLY A 199 9.71 8.25 -12.84
N GLY A 200 8.76 7.90 -11.95
CA GLY A 200 7.41 8.45 -11.99
C GLY A 200 6.54 7.84 -13.08
N ASP A 201 6.87 6.63 -13.54
CA ASP A 201 6.02 5.92 -14.49
C ASP A 201 4.78 5.39 -13.78
N ALA A 202 3.75 6.23 -13.73
CA ALA A 202 2.43 5.86 -13.26
C ALA A 202 1.84 4.67 -14.05
N SER A 203 2.45 4.24 -15.15
CA SER A 203 1.98 3.11 -15.97
C SER A 203 1.87 1.80 -15.19
N ILE A 204 2.79 1.50 -14.27
CA ILE A 204 2.74 0.23 -13.52
C ILE A 204 1.53 0.22 -12.59
N TRP A 205 1.23 1.34 -11.93
CA TRP A 205 0.00 1.44 -11.13
C TRP A 205 -1.22 1.13 -11.97
N TYR A 206 -1.36 1.80 -13.12
CA TYR A 206 -2.50 1.61 -14.01
C TYR A 206 -2.55 0.24 -14.69
N ALA A 207 -1.41 -0.43 -14.87
CA ALA A 207 -1.35 -1.77 -15.44
C ALA A 207 -1.95 -2.83 -14.51
N PHE A 208 -1.79 -2.67 -13.20
CA PHE A 208 -2.34 -3.58 -12.19
C PHE A 208 -3.65 -3.10 -11.58
N TYR A 209 -3.97 -1.81 -11.72
CA TYR A 209 -5.10 -1.22 -11.03
C TYR A 209 -6.40 -1.95 -11.36
N GLN A 210 -7.07 -2.41 -10.31
CA GLN A 210 -8.45 -2.85 -10.34
C GLN A 210 -9.19 -1.98 -9.34
N ARG A 211 -10.20 -1.25 -9.83
CA ARG A 211 -11.05 -0.43 -8.98
C ARG A 211 -11.72 -1.35 -7.95
N PRO A 212 -11.67 -1.05 -6.65
CA PRO A 212 -12.40 -1.85 -5.67
C PRO A 212 -13.92 -1.82 -5.94
N PRO A 213 -14.71 -2.84 -5.55
CA PRO A 213 -14.36 -3.98 -4.70
C PRO A 213 -13.61 -5.12 -5.40
N GLU A 214 -13.34 -5.02 -6.70
CA GLU A 214 -12.52 -5.97 -7.46
C GLU A 214 -11.11 -6.08 -6.86
N LYS A 215 -10.48 -7.22 -7.12
CA LYS A 215 -9.18 -7.61 -6.56
C LYS A 215 -8.22 -7.91 -7.70
N VAL A 216 -6.98 -7.48 -7.53
CA VAL A 216 -5.88 -7.82 -8.45
C VAL A 216 -5.52 -9.28 -8.26
N TYR A 217 -5.43 -10.01 -9.38
CA TYR A 217 -4.90 -11.35 -9.44
C TYR A 217 -3.53 -11.27 -10.13
N TRP A 218 -2.48 -11.68 -9.39
CA TRP A 218 -1.08 -11.71 -9.80
C TRP A 218 -0.57 -13.13 -9.64
#